data_AF-A0A7V3PRI6-F1
#
_entry.id   AF-A0A7V3PRI6-F1
#
_cell.length_a   1.000
_cell.length_b   1.000
_cell.length_c   1.000
_cell.angle_alpha   90.00
_cell.angle_beta   90.00
_cell.angle_gamma   90.00
#
_symmetry.space_group_name_H-M   'P 1'
#
loop_
_entity.id
_entity.type
_entity.pdbx_description
1 polymer ?
#
loop_
_entity_poly.entity_id
_entity_poly.type
_entity_poly.pdbx_seq_one_letter_code
_entity_poly.pdbx_strand_id
1 'polypeptide(L)'
;MTRREGPRPATKKPQANQSSRDGRDKVVGCVWGGSEAMRSWALATSLLFAVVAWAAGAGRPEYPCYHASVAPEIDGEVASDPAWRNIPAVTGFFVLGDGYSTSKQTIAQACWDDEAFYVAMICEEPDVPNLRLTVQDGGNFWEDDGVEIFLQPGENQQVFQFGVTARGAKGGFEGFPDIGKLQAGARMGNGWYSIELRVPHEVLRAKPRLGERWLGNFCRNIFTTTSGGDKFTSWAPLKSRFLEPENFAVLELCGPAPSPQEADKISARLNENYRTTLVRALTASAEKAAEYLPALDEAAKDPTFGPQAGELRRQWWRLERLARRAGEASVWELRRAVTSAETLVRESHKLKYDYLIAKLLEDQ
;
A
#
# COMPACT_ATOMS: atom_id res chain seq x y z
N MET A 1 33.67 49.72 17.44
CA MET A 1 32.76 49.35 18.54
C MET A 1 32.94 47.87 18.82
N THR A 2 33.71 47.56 19.86
CA THR A 2 34.04 46.20 20.31
C THR A 2 33.04 45.79 21.39
N ARG A 3 32.41 44.62 21.26
CA ARG A 3 31.62 44.00 22.34
C ARG A 3 32.18 42.61 22.60
N ARG A 4 32.75 42.43 23.79
CA ARG A 4 33.20 41.15 24.35
C ARG A 4 31.97 40.40 24.90
N GLU A 5 31.85 39.12 24.56
CA GLU A 5 30.96 38.18 25.26
C GLU A 5 31.80 37.33 26.25
N GLY A 6 31.27 37.15 27.46
CA GLY A 6 31.87 36.33 28.52
C GLY A 6 31.37 34.87 28.50
N PRO A 7 32.07 33.94 29.19
CA PRO A 7 31.84 32.50 29.06
C PRO A 7 30.72 31.96 29.97
N ARG A 8 30.01 30.92 29.50
CA ARG A 8 29.08 30.09 30.29
C ARG A 8 29.78 28.82 30.81
N PRO A 9 29.53 28.36 32.05
CA PRO A 9 30.08 27.12 32.58
C PRO A 9 29.14 25.91 32.42
N ALA A 10 29.74 24.71 32.46
CA ALA A 10 29.11 23.39 32.34
C ALA A 10 28.91 22.70 33.71
N THR A 11 27.84 21.88 33.86
CA THR A 11 27.68 20.85 34.92
C THR A 11 26.66 19.79 34.46
N LYS A 12 27.08 18.53 34.22
CA LYS A 12 27.11 17.33 35.09
C LYS A 12 25.79 16.52 35.20
N LYS A 13 25.84 15.26 34.72
CA LYS A 13 24.89 14.14 34.96
C LYS A 13 24.99 13.61 36.40
N PRO A 14 23.96 12.91 36.91
CA PRO A 14 24.12 11.89 37.95
C PRO A 14 23.80 10.45 37.48
N GLN A 15 24.52 9.51 38.09
CA GLN A 15 24.47 8.05 37.92
C GLN A 15 23.41 7.37 38.79
N ALA A 16 23.16 6.11 38.42
CA ALA A 16 22.34 5.10 39.09
C ALA A 16 22.74 4.77 40.54
N ASN A 17 21.81 4.18 41.28
CA ASN A 17 22.11 3.43 42.50
C ASN A 17 21.27 2.16 42.60
N GLN A 18 21.96 1.04 42.80
CA GLN A 18 21.40 -0.27 43.16
C GLN A 18 21.00 -0.29 44.64
N SER A 19 19.99 -1.07 44.99
CA SER A 19 19.90 -1.67 46.33
C SER A 19 19.13 -3.00 46.30
N SER A 20 19.39 -3.78 47.32
CA SER A 20 19.44 -5.25 47.39
C SER A 20 18.43 -5.85 48.38
N ARG A 21 18.38 -7.20 48.38
CA ARG A 21 17.88 -8.17 49.40
C ARG A 21 16.45 -8.66 49.17
N ASP A 22 16.20 -9.95 48.89
CA ASP A 22 16.49 -11.22 49.62
C ASP A 22 15.43 -11.55 50.69
N GLY A 23 14.99 -12.81 50.71
CA GLY A 23 14.04 -13.34 51.71
C GLY A 23 13.02 -14.34 51.16
N ARG A 24 13.37 -15.63 51.17
CA ARG A 24 12.43 -16.78 51.13
C ARG A 24 11.83 -16.98 52.52
N ASP A 25 10.59 -17.48 52.61
CA ASP A 25 10.24 -18.49 53.62
C ASP A 25 8.95 -19.27 53.27
N LYS A 26 8.99 -20.57 53.59
CA LYS A 26 7.94 -21.60 53.45
C LYS A 26 7.27 -21.85 54.80
N VAL A 27 5.96 -22.12 54.84
CA VAL A 27 5.28 -23.00 55.85
C VAL A 27 3.99 -23.58 55.21
N VAL A 28 3.89 -24.88 54.90
CA VAL A 28 3.14 -25.98 55.61
C VAL A 28 1.69 -25.57 55.99
N GLY A 29 0.57 -26.22 55.68
CA GLY A 29 0.21 -27.60 55.31
C GLY A 29 -0.91 -28.08 56.24
N CYS A 30 -2.12 -28.40 55.76
CA CYS A 30 -3.06 -29.32 56.45
C CYS A 30 -4.19 -29.81 55.52
N VAL A 31 -4.48 -31.12 55.63
CA VAL A 31 -5.41 -31.93 54.85
C VAL A 31 -6.48 -32.50 55.79
N TRP A 32 -7.75 -32.49 55.38
CA TRP A 32 -8.85 -33.38 55.80
C TRP A 32 -9.76 -33.50 54.54
N GLY A 33 -9.86 -34.63 53.82
CA GLY A 33 -10.68 -35.83 54.12
C GLY A 33 -12.16 -35.46 54.23
N GLY A 34 -13.14 -35.85 53.39
CA GLY A 34 -13.29 -36.77 52.27
C GLY A 34 -14.80 -37.08 52.16
N SER A 35 -15.39 -37.14 50.96
CA SER A 35 -16.51 -38.04 50.63
C SER A 35 -16.79 -38.04 49.13
N GLU A 36 -17.06 -39.24 48.63
CA GLU A 36 -17.13 -39.63 47.23
C GLU A 36 -18.52 -39.36 46.63
N ALA A 37 -18.52 -38.73 45.44
CA ALA A 37 -19.49 -38.87 44.34
C ALA A 37 -19.16 -37.69 43.39
N MET A 38 -18.77 -37.84 42.13
CA MET A 38 -19.39 -38.64 41.09
C MET A 38 -18.39 -38.72 39.94
N ARG A 39 -18.28 -39.91 39.34
CA ARG A 39 -17.33 -40.25 38.29
C ARG A 39 -17.73 -39.68 36.93
N SER A 40 -16.70 -39.36 36.14
CA SER A 40 -16.63 -39.50 34.68
C SER A 40 -17.38 -38.52 33.79
N TRP A 41 -16.76 -37.40 33.42
CA TRP A 41 -16.76 -36.90 32.03
C TRP A 41 -15.33 -36.48 31.67
N ALA A 42 -14.55 -37.43 31.16
CA ALA A 42 -13.40 -37.14 30.34
C ALA A 42 -13.90 -36.89 28.91
N LEU A 43 -13.66 -35.70 28.38
CA LEU A 43 -13.06 -35.49 27.06
C LEU A 43 -12.96 -33.99 26.80
N ALA A 44 -11.72 -33.53 26.80
CA ALA A 44 -11.32 -32.25 26.29
C ALA A 44 -11.66 -32.18 24.80
N THR A 45 -12.44 -31.17 24.41
CA THR A 45 -12.37 -30.59 23.07
C THR A 45 -11.96 -29.14 23.24
N SER A 46 -10.67 -28.96 23.54
CA SER A 46 -9.96 -27.76 23.18
C SER A 46 -10.05 -27.64 21.65
N LEU A 47 -11.02 -26.89 21.15
CA LEU A 47 -10.97 -26.39 19.78
C LEU A 47 -9.80 -25.42 19.71
N LEU A 48 -8.63 -25.97 19.38
CA LEU A 48 -7.56 -25.22 18.74
C LEU A 48 -8.17 -24.60 17.48
N PHE A 49 -8.51 -23.32 17.53
CA PHE A 49 -8.44 -22.52 16.32
C PHE A 49 -6.97 -22.49 15.90
N ALA A 50 -6.56 -23.48 15.12
CA ALA A 50 -5.39 -23.33 14.29
C ALA A 50 -5.73 -22.23 13.28
N VAL A 51 -5.42 -20.98 13.66
CA VAL A 51 -5.20 -19.93 12.67
C VAL A 51 -4.03 -20.43 11.85
N VAL A 52 -4.34 -21.06 10.72
CA VAL A 52 -3.36 -21.31 9.68
C VAL A 52 -3.04 -19.92 9.14
N ALA A 53 -2.08 -19.26 9.79
CA ALA A 53 -1.36 -18.18 9.19
C ALA A 53 -0.67 -18.80 7.97
N TRP A 54 -1.29 -18.63 6.80
CA TRP A 54 -0.53 -18.71 5.56
C TRP A 54 0.48 -17.58 5.63
N ALA A 55 1.64 -17.87 6.21
CA ALA A 55 2.85 -17.21 5.78
C ALA A 55 3.02 -17.63 4.32
N ALA A 56 2.47 -16.83 3.41
CA ALA A 56 2.98 -16.81 2.06
C ALA A 56 4.45 -16.39 2.21
N GLY A 57 5.34 -17.38 2.29
CA GLY A 57 6.72 -17.22 1.87
C GLY A 57 6.72 -16.98 0.36
N ALA A 58 6.11 -15.87 -0.06
CA ALA A 58 6.41 -15.30 -1.35
C ALA A 58 7.83 -14.77 -1.20
N GLY A 59 8.72 -15.20 -2.08
CA GLY A 59 10.03 -14.56 -2.20
C GLY A 59 9.85 -13.06 -2.34
N ARG A 60 10.91 -12.32 -1.98
CA ARG A 60 11.01 -10.89 -2.22
C ARG A 60 10.49 -10.54 -3.62
N PRO A 61 9.59 -9.54 -3.79
CA PRO A 61 9.12 -9.14 -5.12
C PRO A 61 10.31 -8.81 -6.01
N GLU A 62 10.24 -9.18 -7.29
CA GLU A 62 11.31 -8.92 -8.26
C GLU A 62 10.76 -8.07 -9.41
N TYR A 63 11.47 -6.99 -9.75
CA TYR A 63 11.15 -6.08 -10.83
C TYR A 63 12.25 -6.13 -11.89
N PRO A 64 11.93 -6.49 -13.15
CA PRO A 64 12.88 -6.42 -14.24
C PRO A 64 13.05 -4.97 -14.69
N CYS A 65 14.16 -4.36 -14.27
CA CYS A 65 14.53 -2.99 -14.61
C CYS A 65 15.33 -2.98 -15.91
N TYR A 66 14.66 -2.68 -17.02
CA TYR A 66 15.26 -2.73 -18.36
C TYR A 66 16.11 -1.50 -18.68
N HIS A 67 17.09 -1.71 -19.57
CA HIS A 67 17.80 -0.63 -20.22
C HIS A 67 16.86 0.09 -21.21
N ALA A 68 16.70 1.40 -21.03
CA ALA A 68 15.78 2.22 -21.79
C ALA A 68 16.30 2.43 -23.22
N SER A 69 15.45 2.19 -24.23
CA SER A 69 15.81 2.43 -25.63
C SER A 69 15.88 3.92 -26.00
N VAL A 70 15.19 4.75 -25.22
CA VAL A 70 15.14 6.22 -25.31
C VAL A 70 15.11 6.73 -23.87
N ALA A 71 15.92 7.74 -23.56
CA ALA A 71 15.91 8.37 -22.25
C ALA A 71 14.57 9.11 -22.03
N PRO A 72 13.93 8.98 -20.86
CA PRO A 72 12.70 9.72 -20.53
C PRO A 72 12.92 11.24 -20.52
N GLU A 73 11.91 11.99 -20.96
CA GLU A 73 11.87 13.44 -20.78
C GLU A 73 11.29 13.74 -19.40
N ILE A 74 12.09 14.33 -18.50
CA ILE A 74 11.71 14.49 -17.09
C ILE A 74 10.81 15.73 -16.91
N ASP A 75 9.56 15.65 -17.35
CA ASP A 75 8.58 16.74 -17.34
C ASP A 75 7.29 16.42 -16.55
N GLY A 76 7.14 15.16 -16.11
CA GLY A 76 6.00 14.61 -15.41
C GLY A 76 4.98 13.91 -16.31
N GLU A 77 5.16 13.85 -17.64
CA GLU A 77 4.24 13.23 -18.61
C GLU A 77 4.56 11.74 -18.84
N VAL A 78 4.10 10.88 -17.93
CA VAL A 78 4.40 9.44 -18.01
C VAL A 78 3.61 8.73 -19.11
N ALA A 79 2.33 9.07 -19.31
CA ALA A 79 1.42 8.28 -20.15
C ALA A 79 1.71 8.41 -21.65
N SER A 80 2.22 9.57 -22.07
CA SER A 80 2.49 9.90 -23.47
C SER A 80 3.97 9.84 -23.83
N ASP A 81 4.87 9.72 -22.85
CA ASP A 81 6.31 9.58 -23.11
C ASP A 81 6.63 8.16 -23.67
N PRO A 82 7.21 8.07 -24.89
CA PRO A 82 7.62 6.81 -25.50
C PRO A 82 8.60 5.98 -24.66
N ALA A 83 9.41 6.60 -23.81
CA ALA A 83 10.40 5.93 -22.97
C ALA A 83 9.75 4.94 -21.99
N TRP A 84 8.55 5.23 -21.50
CA TRP A 84 7.82 4.38 -20.55
C TRP A 84 6.96 3.31 -21.22
N ARG A 85 6.66 3.45 -22.52
CA ARG A 85 5.71 2.57 -23.23
C ARG A 85 6.09 1.08 -23.16
N ASN A 86 7.38 0.79 -23.13
CA ASN A 86 7.94 -0.56 -23.15
C ASN A 86 8.47 -1.01 -21.77
N ILE A 87 8.29 -0.20 -20.73
CA ILE A 87 8.76 -0.49 -19.39
C ILE A 87 7.62 -1.12 -18.59
N PRO A 88 7.79 -2.32 -18.02
CA PRO A 88 6.71 -2.96 -17.26
C PRO A 88 6.25 -2.11 -16.07
N ALA A 89 4.94 -2.07 -15.85
CA ALA A 89 4.31 -1.32 -14.79
C ALA A 89 3.90 -2.21 -13.61
N VAL A 90 4.17 -1.76 -12.40
CA VAL A 90 3.72 -2.40 -11.16
C VAL A 90 2.71 -1.55 -10.42
N THR A 91 1.73 -2.21 -9.82
CA THR A 91 0.72 -1.62 -8.93
C THR A 91 0.43 -2.60 -7.79
N GLY A 92 -0.68 -2.41 -7.07
CA GLY A 92 -0.97 -3.21 -5.89
C GLY A 92 -0.03 -2.83 -4.76
N PHE A 93 -0.02 -1.56 -4.40
CA PHE A 93 0.80 -1.11 -3.27
C PHE A 93 0.20 -1.63 -1.96
N PHE A 94 1.05 -2.11 -1.07
CA PHE A 94 0.71 -2.52 0.29
C PHE A 94 0.63 -1.32 1.19
N VAL A 95 -0.32 -1.34 2.12
CA VAL A 95 -0.29 -0.47 3.30
C VAL A 95 0.84 -0.95 4.20
N LEU A 96 1.58 -0.02 4.78
CA LEU A 96 2.71 -0.35 5.65
C LEU A 96 2.26 -1.26 6.82
N GLY A 97 2.82 -2.47 6.88
CA GLY A 97 2.49 -3.47 7.90
C GLY A 97 1.16 -4.21 7.71
N ASP A 98 0.47 -4.01 6.58
CA ASP A 98 -0.85 -4.59 6.31
C ASP A 98 -0.96 -5.08 4.85
N GLY A 99 -2.17 -5.41 4.39
CA GLY A 99 -2.46 -5.88 3.06
C GLY A 99 -2.41 -4.79 1.98
N TYR A 100 -2.94 -5.12 0.80
CA TYR A 100 -3.02 -4.17 -0.31
C TYR A 100 -3.92 -2.98 0.02
N SER A 101 -3.46 -1.77 -0.33
CA SER A 101 -4.33 -0.60 -0.36
C SER A 101 -5.40 -0.77 -1.44
N THR A 102 -6.60 -0.26 -1.18
CA THR A 102 -7.76 -0.42 -2.07
C THR A 102 -8.31 0.92 -2.56
N SER A 103 -8.18 1.99 -1.78
CA SER A 103 -8.79 3.30 -2.10
C SER A 103 -8.00 4.12 -3.12
N LYS A 104 -6.71 4.39 -2.85
CA LYS A 104 -5.83 5.18 -3.72
C LYS A 104 -4.67 4.29 -4.16
N GLN A 105 -4.57 4.00 -5.46
CA GLN A 105 -3.48 3.19 -5.99
C GLN A 105 -2.36 4.01 -6.63
N THR A 106 -1.22 3.35 -6.77
CA THR A 106 -0.02 3.88 -7.40
C THR A 106 0.42 2.90 -8.47
N ILE A 107 0.85 3.42 -9.60
CA ILE A 107 1.54 2.69 -10.66
C ILE A 107 2.98 3.18 -10.65
N ALA A 108 3.96 2.27 -10.67
CA ALA A 108 5.37 2.60 -10.77
C ALA A 108 6.02 1.87 -11.95
N GLN A 109 6.97 2.53 -12.58
CA GLN A 109 7.83 2.03 -13.64
C GLN A 109 9.26 2.47 -13.34
N ALA A 110 10.25 1.64 -13.66
CA ALA A 110 11.66 1.98 -13.51
C ALA A 110 12.48 1.40 -14.66
N CYS A 111 13.47 2.16 -15.08
CA CYS A 111 14.42 1.77 -16.12
C CYS A 111 15.78 2.41 -15.84
N TRP A 112 16.78 2.08 -16.64
CA TRP A 112 18.11 2.67 -16.54
C TRP A 112 18.70 2.86 -17.92
N ASP A 113 19.71 3.71 -18.04
CA ASP A 113 20.57 3.81 -19.22
C ASP A 113 22.04 3.99 -18.79
N ASP A 114 22.89 4.41 -19.72
CA ASP A 114 24.32 4.57 -19.46
C ASP A 114 24.65 5.74 -18.50
N GLU A 115 23.70 6.62 -18.23
CA GLU A 115 23.87 7.85 -17.46
C GLU A 115 23.12 7.86 -16.12
N ALA A 116 21.91 7.29 -16.08
CA ALA A 116 21.03 7.40 -14.92
C ALA A 116 20.09 6.20 -14.72
N PHE A 117 19.55 6.14 -13.51
CA PHE A 117 18.40 5.33 -13.15
C PHE A 117 17.16 6.22 -13.17
N TYR A 118 16.05 5.74 -13.72
CA TYR A 118 14.82 6.50 -13.88
C TYR A 118 13.66 5.81 -13.18
N VAL A 119 12.77 6.60 -12.59
CA VAL A 119 11.53 6.13 -12.00
C VAL A 119 10.38 7.04 -12.43
N ALA A 120 9.29 6.44 -12.86
CA ALA A 120 8.01 7.11 -13.08
C ALA A 120 6.96 6.54 -12.12
N MET A 121 6.14 7.41 -11.55
CA MET A 121 5.05 7.02 -10.67
C MET A 121 3.78 7.80 -11.01
N ILE A 122 2.67 7.10 -11.24
CA ILE A 122 1.34 7.68 -11.41
C ILE A 122 0.52 7.37 -10.16
N CYS A 123 0.05 8.41 -9.49
CA CYS A 123 -0.62 8.34 -8.20
C CYS A 123 -2.08 8.76 -8.36
N GLU A 124 -3.01 7.85 -8.07
CA GLU A 124 -4.42 8.21 -7.98
C GLU A 124 -4.66 9.12 -6.78
N GLU A 125 -5.20 10.30 -7.02
CA GLU A 125 -5.40 11.31 -6.00
C GLU A 125 -6.71 12.10 -6.24
N PRO A 126 -7.87 11.53 -5.88
CA PRO A 126 -9.16 12.21 -5.97
C PRO A 126 -9.22 13.50 -5.14
N ASP A 127 -8.35 13.67 -4.14
CA ASP A 127 -8.32 14.83 -3.26
C ASP A 127 -7.29 15.88 -3.70
N VAL A 128 -6.89 15.91 -4.99
CA VAL A 128 -6.00 16.93 -5.59
C VAL A 128 -6.31 18.36 -5.10
N PRO A 129 -7.58 18.84 -5.04
CA PRO A 129 -7.88 20.20 -4.57
C PRO A 129 -7.52 20.46 -3.10
N ASN A 130 -7.30 19.41 -2.30
CA ASN A 130 -7.01 19.49 -0.88
C ASN A 130 -5.50 19.35 -0.56
N LEU A 131 -4.66 19.10 -1.58
CA LEU A 131 -3.22 18.96 -1.40
C LEU A 131 -2.60 20.26 -0.87
N ARG A 132 -1.70 20.14 0.10
CA ARG A 132 -0.99 21.27 0.71
C ARG A 132 0.48 21.24 0.35
N LEU A 133 0.78 21.52 -0.93
CA LEU A 133 2.12 21.37 -1.49
C LEU A 133 2.99 22.61 -1.17
N THR A 134 3.62 22.60 0.00
CA THR A 134 4.38 23.75 0.52
C THR A 134 5.89 23.54 0.48
N VAL A 135 6.35 22.30 0.45
CA VAL A 135 7.77 21.96 0.47
C VAL A 135 8.45 22.42 -0.83
N GLN A 136 9.71 22.82 -0.67
CA GLN A 136 10.64 23.20 -1.73
C GLN A 136 11.82 22.23 -1.73
N ASP A 137 12.65 22.27 -2.79
CA ASP A 137 13.85 21.44 -2.89
C ASP A 137 14.70 21.51 -1.60
N GLY A 138 15.13 20.34 -1.12
CA GLY A 138 15.91 20.17 0.10
C GLY A 138 15.14 20.32 1.42
N GLY A 139 13.84 20.62 1.35
CA GLY A 139 12.95 20.62 2.52
C GLY A 139 12.55 19.21 2.96
N ASN A 140 11.75 19.16 4.02
CA ASN A 140 11.19 17.93 4.59
C ASN A 140 10.10 17.35 3.66
N PHE A 141 10.49 16.69 2.57
CA PHE A 141 9.56 16.16 1.56
C PHE A 141 8.47 15.24 2.12
N TRP A 142 8.72 14.58 3.25
CA TRP A 142 7.75 13.73 3.95
C TRP A 142 6.60 14.52 4.61
N GLU A 143 6.62 15.85 4.60
CA GLU A 143 5.55 16.73 5.10
C GLU A 143 4.49 17.06 4.04
N ASP A 144 4.75 16.78 2.76
CA ASP A 144 3.80 16.92 1.64
C ASP A 144 3.41 15.53 1.10
N ASP A 145 2.26 15.44 0.43
CA ASP A 145 1.93 14.27 -0.40
C ASP A 145 3.00 14.10 -1.49
N GLY A 146 3.46 12.86 -1.70
CA GLY A 146 4.59 12.60 -2.56
C GLY A 146 4.94 11.13 -2.68
N VAL A 147 6.11 10.88 -3.23
CA VAL A 147 6.69 9.55 -3.39
C VAL A 147 8.07 9.50 -2.78
N GLU A 148 8.44 8.31 -2.31
CA GLU A 148 9.79 8.01 -1.86
C GLU A 148 10.33 6.80 -2.61
N ILE A 149 11.56 6.90 -3.09
CA ILE A 149 12.24 5.86 -3.83
C ILE A 149 13.47 5.46 -3.03
N PHE A 150 13.62 4.15 -2.78
CA PHE A 150 14.80 3.58 -2.15
C PHE A 150 15.56 2.74 -3.16
N LEU A 151 16.87 2.94 -3.26
CA LEU A 151 17.77 2.18 -4.12
C LEU A 151 19.01 1.74 -3.34
N GLN A 152 19.40 0.49 -3.50
CA GLN A 152 20.58 -0.11 -2.89
C GLN A 152 21.33 -0.87 -3.98
N PRO A 153 22.46 -0.32 -4.50
CA PRO A 153 23.21 -0.88 -5.63
C PRO A 153 23.98 -2.20 -5.37
N GLY A 154 23.39 -3.12 -4.62
CA GLY A 154 23.93 -4.42 -4.27
C GLY A 154 23.60 -4.81 -2.83
N GLU A 155 23.62 -6.11 -2.53
CA GLU A 155 23.44 -6.59 -1.17
C GLU A 155 24.51 -6.00 -0.23
N ASN A 156 24.08 -5.53 0.95
CA ASN A 156 24.94 -4.88 1.96
C ASN A 156 25.63 -3.59 1.50
N GLN A 157 25.23 -3.00 0.37
CA GLN A 157 25.69 -1.68 -0.06
C GLN A 157 24.89 -0.55 0.61
N GLN A 158 25.38 0.68 0.47
CA GLN A 158 24.68 1.88 0.93
C GLN A 158 23.29 1.97 0.27
N VAL A 159 22.27 2.24 1.09
CA VAL A 159 20.93 2.57 0.62
C VAL A 159 20.87 4.07 0.31
N PHE A 160 20.12 4.43 -0.71
CA PHE A 160 19.83 5.82 -1.06
C PHE A 160 18.33 6.03 -0.97
N GLN A 161 17.93 7.12 -0.34
CA GLN A 161 16.54 7.56 -0.28
C GLN A 161 16.38 8.86 -1.05
N PHE A 162 15.39 8.86 -1.93
CA PHE A 162 14.98 10.01 -2.72
C PHE A 162 13.51 10.30 -2.43
N GLY A 163 13.19 11.57 -2.20
CA GLY A 163 11.82 12.03 -2.05
C GLY A 163 11.46 13.00 -3.16
N VAL A 164 10.25 12.88 -3.69
CA VAL A 164 9.69 13.85 -4.64
C VAL A 164 8.24 14.15 -4.23
N THR A 165 7.93 15.40 -3.95
CA THR A 165 6.55 15.80 -3.62
C THR A 165 5.66 15.81 -4.86
N ALA A 166 4.34 15.84 -4.71
CA ALA A 166 3.40 15.92 -5.84
C ALA A 166 3.57 17.17 -6.72
N ARG A 167 4.35 18.18 -6.29
CA ARG A 167 4.73 19.35 -7.09
C ARG A 167 6.17 19.27 -7.64
N GLY A 168 6.87 18.15 -7.43
CA GLY A 168 8.22 17.93 -7.96
C GLY A 168 9.35 18.48 -7.08
N ALA A 169 9.09 18.88 -5.83
CA ALA A 169 10.16 19.28 -4.93
C ALA A 169 10.98 18.04 -4.53
N LYS A 170 12.31 18.12 -4.69
CA LYS A 170 13.25 17.01 -4.51
C LYS A 170 13.86 17.03 -3.12
N GLY A 171 14.04 15.85 -2.55
CA GLY A 171 14.78 15.67 -1.31
C GLY A 171 15.49 14.33 -1.26
N GLY A 172 16.28 14.15 -0.21
CA GLY A 172 16.98 12.90 0.07
C GLY A 172 17.58 12.93 1.46
N PHE A 173 17.76 11.76 2.06
CA PHE A 173 18.26 11.62 3.43
C PHE A 173 19.25 10.46 3.54
N GLU A 174 18.75 9.22 3.48
CA GLU A 174 19.62 8.04 3.53
C GLU A 174 20.60 8.02 2.34
N GLY A 175 21.88 7.74 2.62
CA GLY A 175 22.95 7.79 1.63
C GLY A 175 23.43 9.19 1.24
N PHE A 176 22.85 10.25 1.82
CA PHE A 176 23.19 11.65 1.56
C PHE A 176 23.37 11.97 0.07
N PRO A 177 22.33 11.75 -0.76
CA PRO A 177 22.43 12.01 -2.19
C PRO A 177 22.58 13.52 -2.46
N ASP A 178 23.35 13.84 -3.51
CA ASP A 178 23.42 15.21 -4.03
C ASP A 178 22.14 15.52 -4.81
N ILE A 179 21.15 16.08 -4.12
CA ILE A 179 19.84 16.41 -4.69
C ILE A 179 19.91 17.46 -5.80
N GLY A 180 20.98 18.25 -5.87
CA GLY A 180 21.18 19.26 -6.91
C GLY A 180 21.45 18.64 -8.30
N LYS A 181 21.81 17.36 -8.33
CA LYS A 181 22.05 16.59 -9.57
C LYS A 181 20.83 15.79 -10.02
N LEU A 182 19.81 15.68 -9.17
CA LEU A 182 18.56 15.01 -9.51
C LEU A 182 17.73 15.90 -10.44
N GLN A 183 17.01 15.28 -11.36
CA GLN A 183 15.95 15.95 -12.11
C GLN A 183 14.63 15.30 -11.73
N ALA A 184 13.60 16.11 -11.49
CA ALA A 184 12.26 15.62 -11.23
C ALA A 184 11.23 16.45 -12.00
N GLY A 185 10.30 15.74 -12.64
CA GLY A 185 9.15 16.29 -13.33
C GLY A 185 7.90 15.89 -12.56
N ALA A 186 6.91 16.77 -12.49
CA ALA A 186 5.65 16.47 -11.84
C ALA A 186 4.50 17.11 -12.60
N ARG A 187 3.43 16.33 -12.80
CA ARG A 187 2.21 16.77 -13.44
C ARG A 187 1.01 16.39 -12.60
N MET A 188 0.01 17.25 -12.56
CA MET A 188 -1.24 17.01 -11.86
C MET A 188 -2.42 17.11 -12.82
N GLY A 189 -3.41 16.26 -12.61
CA GLY A 189 -4.68 16.29 -13.33
C GLY A 189 -5.86 16.08 -12.39
N ASN A 190 -7.04 15.91 -12.98
CA ASN A 190 -8.24 15.66 -12.19
C ASN A 190 -8.21 14.23 -11.64
N GLY A 191 -7.99 14.11 -10.33
CA GLY A 191 -7.99 12.82 -9.63
C GLY A 191 -6.66 12.06 -9.67
N TRP A 192 -5.56 12.70 -10.08
CA TRP A 192 -4.24 12.07 -10.13
C TRP A 192 -3.09 13.09 -10.15
N TYR A 193 -1.90 12.61 -9.81
CA TYR A 193 -0.63 13.27 -10.12
C TYR A 193 0.40 12.24 -10.57
N SER A 194 1.37 12.66 -11.38
CA SER A 194 2.49 11.84 -11.84
C SER A 194 3.80 12.51 -11.51
N ILE A 195 4.82 11.69 -11.29
CA ILE A 195 6.18 12.09 -10.96
C ILE A 195 7.14 11.28 -11.82
N GLU A 196 8.15 11.96 -12.33
CA GLU A 196 9.32 11.35 -12.94
C GLU A 196 10.56 11.79 -12.18
N LEU A 197 11.51 10.87 -11.98
CA LEU A 197 12.76 11.11 -11.29
C LEU A 197 13.90 10.51 -12.12
N ARG A 198 14.89 11.34 -12.44
CA ARG A 198 16.20 10.92 -12.96
C ARG A 198 17.23 11.00 -11.85
N VAL A 199 17.89 9.87 -11.59
CA VAL A 199 18.97 9.73 -10.62
C VAL A 199 20.27 9.40 -11.37
N PRO A 200 21.18 10.36 -11.57
CA PRO A 200 22.47 10.08 -12.18
C PRO A 200 23.24 9.00 -11.41
N HIS A 201 23.96 8.12 -12.12
CA HIS A 201 24.74 7.04 -11.50
C HIS A 201 25.79 7.55 -10.50
N GLU A 202 26.30 8.76 -10.70
CA GLU A 202 27.22 9.41 -9.77
C GLU A 202 26.58 9.73 -8.41
N VAL A 203 25.26 10.02 -8.36
CA VAL A 203 24.53 10.23 -7.11
C VAL A 203 24.42 8.92 -6.33
N LEU A 204 24.16 7.82 -7.05
CA LEU A 204 24.12 6.45 -6.49
C LEU A 204 25.51 5.90 -6.16
N ARG A 205 26.57 6.56 -6.62
CA ARG A 205 27.96 6.09 -6.50
C ARG A 205 28.14 4.66 -7.04
N ALA A 206 27.30 4.29 -8.01
CA ALA A 206 27.23 2.97 -8.61
C ALA A 206 26.64 3.07 -10.02
N LYS A 207 27.14 2.23 -10.94
CA LYS A 207 26.61 2.11 -12.30
C LYS A 207 25.94 0.74 -12.44
N PRO A 208 24.66 0.67 -12.89
CA PRO A 208 24.01 -0.58 -13.21
C PRO A 208 24.85 -1.42 -14.18
N ARG A 209 24.91 -2.73 -13.95
CA ARG A 209 25.43 -3.68 -14.93
C ARG A 209 24.39 -4.74 -15.24
N LEU A 210 24.39 -5.20 -16.48
CA LEU A 210 23.49 -6.26 -16.94
C LEU A 210 23.58 -7.49 -16.03
N GLY A 211 22.42 -7.97 -15.58
CA GLY A 211 22.26 -9.13 -14.70
C GLY A 211 22.51 -8.84 -13.21
N GLU A 212 22.84 -7.60 -12.84
CA GLU A 212 22.95 -7.26 -11.43
C GLU A 212 21.59 -7.25 -10.74
N ARG A 213 21.65 -7.46 -9.42
CA ARG A 213 20.49 -7.38 -8.54
C ARG A 213 20.72 -6.25 -7.57
N TRP A 214 19.98 -5.18 -7.76
CA TRP A 214 19.85 -4.11 -6.78
C TRP A 214 18.67 -4.40 -5.86
N LEU A 215 18.64 -3.77 -4.70
CA LEU A 215 17.47 -3.80 -3.83
C LEU A 215 16.82 -2.41 -3.82
N GLY A 216 15.51 -2.35 -3.68
CA GLY A 216 14.84 -1.06 -3.61
C GLY A 216 13.35 -1.16 -3.34
N ASN A 217 12.70 -0.01 -3.27
CA ASN A 217 11.26 0.05 -3.17
C ASN A 217 10.71 1.38 -3.72
N PHE A 218 9.46 1.33 -4.14
CA PHE A 218 8.67 2.50 -4.53
C PHE A 218 7.61 2.71 -3.46
N CYS A 219 7.60 3.89 -2.85
CA CYS A 219 6.74 4.22 -1.74
C CYS A 219 5.95 5.49 -2.05
N ARG A 220 4.78 5.62 -1.45
CA ARG A 220 3.94 6.82 -1.53
C ARG A 220 3.45 7.16 -0.14
N ASN A 221 3.58 8.44 0.22
CA ASN A 221 2.99 9.01 1.40
C ASN A 221 1.91 10.03 1.01
N ILE A 222 0.79 10.02 1.73
CA ILE A 222 -0.32 10.96 1.52
C ILE A 222 -0.78 11.59 2.83
N PHE A 223 -1.32 12.80 2.74
CA PHE A 223 -1.97 13.51 3.85
C PHE A 223 -3.45 13.75 3.61
N THR A 224 -3.88 13.63 2.36
CA THR A 224 -5.28 13.76 1.97
C THR A 224 -5.99 12.40 2.07
N THR A 225 -7.06 12.32 2.85
CA THR A 225 -7.81 11.06 3.05
C THR A 225 -9.32 11.23 2.98
N THR A 226 -9.81 12.37 2.47
CA THR A 226 -11.25 12.68 2.36
C THR A 226 -11.96 11.63 1.50
N SER A 227 -11.31 11.18 0.42
CA SER A 227 -11.81 10.12 -0.46
C SER A 227 -11.27 8.73 -0.08
N GLY A 228 -10.88 8.52 1.17
CA GLY A 228 -10.17 7.33 1.65
C GLY A 228 -8.67 7.38 1.32
N GLY A 229 -7.98 6.25 1.45
CA GLY A 229 -6.54 6.12 1.21
C GLY A 229 -5.72 5.92 2.47
N ASP A 230 -4.54 5.36 2.28
CA ASP A 230 -3.65 4.92 3.35
C ASP A 230 -2.41 5.79 3.36
N LYS A 231 -2.07 6.32 4.54
CA LYS A 231 -0.99 7.32 4.69
C LYS A 231 0.36 6.85 4.15
N PHE A 232 0.69 5.57 4.34
CA PHE A 232 1.98 5.00 3.94
C PHE A 232 1.75 3.73 3.13
N THR A 233 2.13 3.78 1.86
CA THR A 233 2.01 2.63 0.96
C THR A 233 3.32 2.37 0.23
N SER A 234 3.58 1.11 -0.11
CA SER A 234 4.79 0.71 -0.83
C SER A 234 4.56 -0.50 -1.73
N TRP A 235 5.35 -0.64 -2.80
CA TRP A 235 5.20 -1.78 -3.71
C TRP A 235 5.68 -3.10 -3.09
N ALA A 236 6.89 -3.13 -2.52
CA ALA A 236 7.30 -4.26 -1.68
C ALA A 236 6.58 -4.18 -0.33
N PRO A 237 6.16 -5.33 0.26
CA PRO A 237 5.43 -5.35 1.53
C PRO A 237 6.38 -5.08 2.70
N LEU A 238 6.47 -3.81 3.10
CA LEU A 238 7.25 -3.37 4.26
C LEU A 238 6.45 -3.52 5.57
N LYS A 239 7.14 -3.64 6.71
CA LYS A 239 6.51 -4.01 7.99
C LYS A 239 6.19 -2.82 8.88
N SER A 240 7.12 -1.87 9.04
CA SER A 240 7.05 -0.85 10.09
C SER A 240 7.52 0.53 9.67
N ARG A 241 8.39 0.64 8.66
CA ARG A 241 8.87 1.90 8.08
C ARG A 241 9.27 1.71 6.62
N PHE A 242 9.49 2.81 5.89
CA PHE A 242 9.98 2.72 4.52
C PHE A 242 11.44 2.28 4.41
N LEU A 243 12.32 2.68 5.32
CA LEU A 243 13.71 2.24 5.33
C LEU A 243 13.86 0.85 5.98
N GLU A 244 13.57 -0.19 5.21
CA GLU A 244 13.70 -1.61 5.58
C GLU A 244 14.37 -2.42 4.46
N PRO A 245 15.71 -2.32 4.30
CA PRO A 245 16.45 -2.98 3.21
C PRO A 245 16.31 -4.51 3.18
N GLU A 246 16.04 -5.11 4.34
CA GLU A 246 15.73 -6.54 4.47
C GLU A 246 14.41 -6.94 3.79
N ASN A 247 13.47 -6.00 3.59
CA ASN A 247 12.16 -6.25 2.97
C ASN A 247 12.00 -5.56 1.59
N PHE A 248 13.00 -4.82 1.11
CA PHE A 248 13.03 -4.24 -0.23
C PHE A 248 12.81 -5.28 -1.32
N ALA A 249 12.23 -4.90 -2.45
CA ALA A 249 12.18 -5.72 -3.66
C ALA A 249 13.57 -5.89 -4.28
N VAL A 250 13.72 -6.89 -5.14
CA VAL A 250 14.86 -7.01 -6.05
C VAL A 250 14.56 -6.24 -7.32
N LEU A 251 15.50 -5.42 -7.76
CA LEU A 251 15.50 -4.80 -9.08
C LEU A 251 16.56 -5.53 -9.90
N GLU A 252 16.14 -6.35 -10.86
CA GLU A 252 17.04 -7.06 -11.76
C GLU A 252 17.38 -6.13 -12.93
N LEU A 253 18.66 -5.85 -13.14
CA LEU A 253 19.13 -4.94 -14.19
C LEU A 253 19.17 -5.70 -15.51
N CYS A 254 18.08 -5.61 -16.27
CA CYS A 254 17.91 -6.30 -17.53
C CYS A 254 18.51 -5.51 -18.71
N GLY A 255 18.65 -6.20 -19.85
CA GLY A 255 19.11 -5.59 -21.11
C GLY A 255 18.06 -4.66 -21.73
N PRO A 256 18.09 -4.47 -23.07
CA PRO A 256 17.16 -3.59 -23.76
C PRO A 256 15.69 -3.89 -23.42
N ALA A 257 14.90 -2.81 -23.28
CA ALA A 257 13.47 -2.91 -23.04
C ALA A 257 12.75 -3.81 -24.08
N PRO A 258 11.76 -4.61 -23.65
CA PRO A 258 11.04 -5.51 -24.52
C PRO A 258 10.08 -4.78 -25.47
N SER A 259 9.42 -5.50 -26.38
CA SER A 259 8.30 -4.93 -27.15
C SER A 259 7.14 -4.52 -26.24
N PRO A 260 6.28 -3.56 -26.64
CA PRO A 260 5.14 -3.14 -25.82
C PRO A 260 4.24 -4.31 -25.39
N GLN A 261 3.96 -5.25 -26.30
CA GLN A 261 3.11 -6.41 -25.99
C GLN A 261 3.72 -7.35 -24.96
N GLU A 262 5.04 -7.45 -24.92
CA GLU A 262 5.74 -8.27 -23.93
C GLU A 262 5.87 -7.53 -22.59
N ALA A 263 6.07 -6.21 -22.62
CA ALA A 263 5.97 -5.36 -21.42
C ALA A 263 4.59 -5.48 -20.75
N ASP A 264 3.50 -5.51 -21.53
CA ASP A 264 2.14 -5.71 -21.03
C ASP A 264 1.98 -7.08 -20.33
N LYS A 265 2.52 -8.16 -20.91
CA LYS A 265 2.50 -9.49 -20.27
C LYS A 265 3.32 -9.54 -18.99
N ILE A 266 4.50 -8.92 -18.99
CA ILE A 266 5.35 -8.83 -17.79
C ILE A 266 4.61 -8.04 -16.70
N SER A 267 3.99 -6.91 -17.05
CA SER A 267 3.16 -6.11 -16.15
C SER A 267 2.01 -6.94 -15.57
N ALA A 268 1.30 -7.72 -16.39
CA ALA A 268 0.25 -8.61 -15.91
C ALA A 268 0.78 -9.64 -14.89
N ARG A 269 1.93 -10.26 -15.18
CA ARG A 269 2.59 -11.22 -14.28
C ARG A 269 3.01 -10.58 -12.95
N LEU A 270 3.62 -9.40 -12.99
CA LEU A 270 4.06 -8.68 -11.80
C LEU A 270 2.88 -8.32 -10.87
N ASN A 271 1.70 -8.09 -11.46
CA ASN A 271 0.50 -7.69 -10.74
C ASN A 271 -0.47 -8.84 -10.41
N GLU A 272 -0.09 -10.09 -10.71
CA GLU A 272 -1.00 -11.25 -10.60
C GLU A 272 -1.47 -11.51 -9.15
N ASN A 273 -0.59 -11.35 -8.16
CA ASN A 273 -0.95 -11.53 -6.76
C ASN A 273 -1.99 -10.51 -6.29
N TYR A 274 -1.82 -9.25 -6.70
CA TYR A 274 -2.77 -8.19 -6.40
C TYR A 274 -4.11 -8.47 -7.09
N ARG A 275 -4.07 -8.79 -8.38
CA ARG A 275 -5.25 -9.16 -9.17
C ARG A 275 -6.01 -10.33 -8.54
N THR A 276 -5.33 -11.41 -8.19
CA THR A 276 -5.91 -12.58 -7.52
C THR A 276 -6.57 -12.18 -6.19
N THR A 277 -5.96 -11.28 -5.42
CA THR A 277 -6.53 -10.78 -4.17
C THR A 277 -7.84 -10.01 -4.41
N LEU A 278 -7.87 -9.14 -5.42
CA LEU A 278 -9.08 -8.42 -5.81
C LEU A 278 -10.19 -9.35 -6.29
N VAL A 279 -9.88 -10.36 -7.10
CA VAL A 279 -10.86 -11.35 -7.57
C VAL A 279 -11.48 -12.11 -6.39
N ARG A 280 -10.66 -12.52 -5.41
CA ARG A 280 -11.16 -13.18 -4.19
C ARG A 280 -12.06 -12.25 -3.38
N ALA A 281 -11.65 -11.01 -3.16
CA ALA A 281 -12.45 -10.02 -2.43
C ALA A 281 -13.77 -9.70 -3.15
N LEU A 282 -13.74 -9.59 -4.48
CA LEU A 282 -14.93 -9.38 -5.31
C LEU A 282 -15.90 -10.56 -5.21
N THR A 283 -15.39 -11.78 -5.31
CA THR A 283 -16.20 -13.01 -5.21
C THR A 283 -16.87 -13.10 -3.84
N ALA A 284 -16.10 -12.93 -2.76
CA ALA A 284 -16.61 -12.94 -1.40
C ALA A 284 -17.64 -11.82 -1.14
N SER A 285 -17.46 -10.66 -1.79
CA SER A 285 -18.44 -9.57 -1.72
C SER A 285 -19.72 -9.91 -2.46
N ALA A 286 -19.62 -10.48 -3.67
CA ALA A 286 -20.78 -10.86 -4.48
C ALA A 286 -21.63 -11.96 -3.81
N GLU A 287 -21.02 -12.89 -3.07
CA GLU A 287 -21.74 -13.93 -2.31
C GLU A 287 -22.71 -13.37 -1.26
N LYS A 288 -22.42 -12.16 -0.72
CA LYS A 288 -23.31 -11.48 0.24
C LYS A 288 -24.65 -11.05 -0.38
N ALA A 289 -24.76 -11.04 -1.72
CA ALA A 289 -26.01 -10.70 -2.40
C ALA A 289 -27.17 -11.58 -1.93
N ALA A 290 -26.92 -12.86 -1.63
CA ALA A 290 -27.94 -13.80 -1.15
C ALA A 290 -28.60 -13.37 0.17
N GLU A 291 -27.91 -12.59 1.01
CA GLU A 291 -28.44 -12.08 2.27
C GLU A 291 -29.44 -10.93 2.06
N TYR A 292 -29.25 -10.12 1.02
CA TYR A 292 -29.96 -8.86 0.82
C TYR A 292 -31.00 -8.93 -0.29
N LEU A 293 -30.69 -9.58 -1.41
CA LEU A 293 -31.54 -9.60 -2.61
C LEU A 293 -33.00 -10.00 -2.33
N PRO A 294 -33.32 -11.00 -1.49
CA PRO A 294 -34.73 -11.37 -1.23
C PRO A 294 -35.55 -10.21 -0.65
N ALA A 295 -35.02 -9.51 0.37
CA ALA A 295 -35.70 -8.38 0.99
C ALA A 295 -35.75 -7.16 0.04
N LEU A 296 -34.68 -6.93 -0.73
CA LEU A 296 -34.65 -5.86 -1.72
C LEU A 296 -35.63 -6.13 -2.88
N ASP A 297 -35.80 -7.38 -3.32
CA ASP A 297 -36.75 -7.79 -4.36
C ASP A 297 -38.19 -7.52 -3.93
N GLU A 298 -38.49 -7.73 -2.65
CA GLU A 298 -39.79 -7.41 -2.05
C GLU A 298 -39.98 -5.91 -1.90
N ALA A 299 -39.04 -5.22 -1.24
CA ALA A 299 -39.07 -3.78 -1.05
C ALA A 299 -39.11 -2.99 -2.37
N ALA A 300 -38.58 -3.54 -3.46
CA ALA A 300 -38.64 -2.93 -4.79
C ALA A 300 -40.07 -2.73 -5.32
N LYS A 301 -41.06 -3.43 -4.75
CA LYS A 301 -42.49 -3.30 -5.10
C LYS A 301 -43.22 -2.29 -4.22
N ASP A 302 -42.58 -1.83 -3.16
CA ASP A 302 -43.15 -0.88 -2.20
C ASP A 302 -43.09 0.57 -2.74
N PRO A 303 -44.13 1.39 -2.58
CA PRO A 303 -44.11 2.79 -3.05
C PRO A 303 -43.04 3.67 -2.39
N THR A 304 -42.72 3.41 -1.13
CA THR A 304 -41.77 4.19 -0.31
C THR A 304 -40.34 3.69 -0.51
N PHE A 305 -40.13 2.38 -0.38
CA PHE A 305 -38.79 1.77 -0.43
C PHE A 305 -38.35 1.39 -1.86
N GLY A 306 -39.29 1.31 -2.80
CA GLY A 306 -39.11 0.81 -4.16
C GLY A 306 -37.96 1.44 -4.94
N PRO A 307 -37.85 2.78 -5.01
CA PRO A 307 -36.78 3.44 -5.76
C PRO A 307 -35.37 3.07 -5.27
N GLN A 308 -35.15 3.09 -3.95
CA GLN A 308 -33.85 2.77 -3.36
C GLN A 308 -33.54 1.27 -3.46
N ALA A 309 -34.52 0.41 -3.19
CA ALA A 309 -34.38 -1.04 -3.36
C ALA A 309 -34.02 -1.41 -4.79
N GLY A 310 -34.69 -0.81 -5.78
CA GLY A 310 -34.41 -1.03 -7.19
C GLY A 310 -33.00 -0.64 -7.61
N GLU A 311 -32.43 0.43 -7.05
CA GLU A 311 -31.04 0.82 -7.32
C GLU A 311 -30.04 -0.16 -6.69
N LEU A 312 -30.21 -0.52 -5.41
CA LEU A 312 -29.33 -1.48 -4.75
C LEU A 312 -29.34 -2.84 -5.44
N ARG A 313 -30.50 -3.32 -5.91
CA ARG A 313 -30.59 -4.56 -6.72
C ARG A 313 -29.76 -4.49 -7.99
N ARG A 314 -29.82 -3.38 -8.74
CA ARG A 314 -29.01 -3.19 -9.95
C ARG A 314 -27.52 -3.23 -9.62
N GLN A 315 -27.11 -2.64 -8.51
CA GLN A 315 -25.71 -2.66 -8.07
C GLN A 315 -25.25 -4.08 -7.70
N TRP A 316 -26.06 -4.84 -6.97
CA TRP A 316 -25.79 -6.26 -6.68
C TRP A 316 -25.65 -7.10 -7.96
N TRP A 317 -26.57 -6.97 -8.92
CA TRP A 317 -26.47 -7.71 -10.19
C TRP A 317 -25.24 -7.33 -11.02
N ARG A 318 -24.81 -6.05 -10.97
CA ARG A 318 -23.55 -5.63 -11.61
C ARG A 318 -22.36 -6.29 -10.94
N LEU A 319 -22.34 -6.33 -9.61
CA LEU A 319 -21.27 -6.96 -8.82
C LEU A 319 -21.17 -8.46 -9.11
N GLU A 320 -22.29 -9.19 -9.05
CA GLU A 320 -22.34 -10.62 -9.37
C GLU A 320 -21.91 -10.91 -10.82
N ARG A 321 -22.37 -10.08 -11.77
CA ARG A 321 -21.99 -10.23 -13.18
C ARG A 321 -20.49 -10.04 -13.35
N LEU A 322 -19.91 -9.03 -12.72
CA LEU A 322 -18.47 -8.79 -12.76
C LEU A 322 -17.71 -9.96 -12.14
N ALA A 323 -18.17 -10.49 -11.00
CA ALA A 323 -17.57 -11.65 -10.35
C ALA A 323 -17.53 -12.88 -11.27
N ARG A 324 -18.61 -13.17 -12.00
CA ARG A 324 -18.65 -14.29 -12.96
C ARG A 324 -17.69 -14.14 -14.14
N ARG A 325 -17.39 -12.91 -14.55
CA ARG A 325 -16.45 -12.60 -15.64
C ARG A 325 -15.11 -12.05 -15.15
N ALA A 326 -14.77 -12.27 -13.87
CA ALA A 326 -13.63 -11.63 -13.24
C ALA A 326 -12.30 -11.91 -13.94
N GLY A 327 -12.18 -13.02 -14.69
CA GLY A 327 -11.01 -13.35 -15.52
C GLY A 327 -10.73 -12.36 -16.67
N GLU A 328 -11.75 -11.65 -17.15
CA GLU A 328 -11.65 -10.69 -18.27
C GLU A 328 -11.58 -9.24 -17.79
N ALA A 329 -11.88 -9.00 -16.51
CA ALA A 329 -11.91 -7.67 -15.94
C ALA A 329 -10.49 -7.11 -15.71
N SER A 330 -10.35 -5.81 -15.93
CA SER A 330 -9.14 -5.07 -15.59
C SER A 330 -8.96 -4.96 -14.07
N VAL A 331 -7.72 -4.77 -13.62
CA VAL A 331 -7.41 -4.49 -12.20
C VAL A 331 -8.20 -3.29 -11.68
N TRP A 332 -8.37 -2.25 -12.51
CA TRP A 332 -9.15 -1.07 -12.15
C TRP A 332 -10.64 -1.38 -11.93
N GLU A 333 -11.28 -2.14 -12.84
CA GLU A 333 -12.68 -2.55 -12.69
C GLU A 333 -12.87 -3.41 -11.44
N LEU A 334 -11.99 -4.39 -11.21
CA LEU A 334 -12.02 -5.26 -10.04
C LEU A 334 -11.91 -4.43 -8.75
N ARG A 335 -10.93 -3.54 -8.67
CA ARG A 335 -10.68 -2.70 -7.50
C ARG A 335 -11.85 -1.78 -7.22
N ARG A 336 -12.37 -1.08 -8.23
CA ARG A 336 -13.50 -0.16 -8.07
C ARG A 336 -14.72 -0.88 -7.51
N ALA A 337 -14.99 -2.09 -7.98
CA ALA A 337 -16.09 -2.91 -7.49
C ALA A 337 -15.88 -3.39 -6.05
N VAL A 338 -14.67 -3.79 -5.67
CA VAL A 338 -14.32 -4.14 -4.29
C VAL A 338 -14.51 -2.94 -3.36
N THR A 339 -13.97 -1.77 -3.72
CA THR A 339 -14.08 -0.56 -2.89
C THR A 339 -15.53 -0.09 -2.73
N SER A 340 -16.38 -0.25 -3.74
CA SER A 340 -17.80 0.12 -3.62
C SER A 340 -18.66 -0.92 -2.89
N ALA A 341 -18.19 -2.17 -2.78
CA ALA A 341 -18.97 -3.26 -2.20
C ALA A 341 -19.32 -3.03 -0.72
N GLU A 342 -18.44 -2.41 0.07
CA GLU A 342 -18.73 -2.11 1.47
C GLU A 342 -19.90 -1.14 1.64
N THR A 343 -19.95 -0.11 0.80
CA THR A 343 -21.06 0.85 0.79
C THR A 343 -22.35 0.16 0.36
N LEU A 344 -22.29 -0.67 -0.69
CA LEU A 344 -23.45 -1.46 -1.15
C LEU A 344 -23.99 -2.36 -0.03
N VAL A 345 -23.12 -3.07 0.70
CA VAL A 345 -23.50 -3.91 1.85
C VAL A 345 -24.18 -3.06 2.93
N ARG A 346 -23.55 -1.95 3.35
CA ARG A 346 -24.08 -1.08 4.40
C ARG A 346 -25.46 -0.52 4.05
N GLU A 347 -25.63 -0.02 2.83
CA GLU A 347 -26.91 0.55 2.37
C GLU A 347 -27.98 -0.53 2.21
N SER A 348 -27.61 -1.72 1.73
CA SER A 348 -28.51 -2.86 1.62
C SER A 348 -28.97 -3.37 2.97
N HIS A 349 -28.06 -3.44 3.95
CA HIS A 349 -28.38 -3.78 5.33
C HIS A 349 -29.37 -2.76 5.90
N LYS A 350 -29.08 -1.46 5.80
CA LYS A 350 -29.98 -0.40 6.29
C LYS A 350 -31.38 -0.53 5.68
N LEU A 351 -31.48 -0.58 4.35
CA LEU A 351 -32.77 -0.64 3.67
C LEU A 351 -33.56 -1.90 4.04
N LYS A 352 -32.87 -3.05 4.10
CA LYS A 352 -33.49 -4.32 4.48
C LYS A 352 -34.18 -4.22 5.84
N TYR A 353 -33.50 -3.70 6.86
CA TYR A 353 -34.10 -3.60 8.20
C TYR A 353 -35.17 -2.52 8.29
N ASP A 354 -34.98 -1.36 7.66
CA ASP A 354 -36.00 -0.31 7.63
C ASP A 354 -37.31 -0.83 7.01
N TYR A 355 -37.20 -1.56 5.89
CA TYR A 355 -38.35 -2.16 5.21
C TYR A 355 -39.04 -3.24 6.07
N LEU A 356 -38.27 -4.17 6.66
CA LEU A 356 -38.83 -5.25 7.47
C LEU A 356 -39.52 -4.72 8.74
N ILE A 357 -38.99 -3.66 9.35
CA ILE A 357 -39.62 -3.00 10.50
C ILE A 357 -40.92 -2.32 10.07
N ALA A 358 -40.92 -1.58 8.96
CA ALA A 358 -42.13 -0.91 8.46
C ALA A 358 -43.26 -1.92 8.19
N LYS A 359 -42.93 -3.03 7.51
CA LYS A 359 -43.88 -4.12 7.25
C LYS A 359 -44.47 -4.72 8.52
N LEU A 360 -43.65 -4.96 9.54
CA LEU A 360 -44.10 -5.51 10.82
C LEU A 360 -45.04 -4.57 11.58
N LEU A 361 -44.91 -3.25 11.38
CA LEU A 361 -45.80 -2.25 11.98
C LEU A 361 -47.10 -2.06 11.20
N GLU A 362 -47.12 -2.31 9.89
CA GLU A 362 -48.34 -2.29 9.07
C GLU A 362 -49.22 -3.53 9.27
N ASP A 363 -48.61 -4.66 9.67
CA ASP A 363 -49.30 -5.92 9.95
C ASP A 363 -49.94 -5.98 11.37
N GLN A 364 -49.84 -4.90 12.18
CA GLN A 364 -50.50 -4.74 13.50
C GLN A 364 -51.68 -3.77 13.42
#